data_AF-A0AAD7FDM6-F1
#
_entry.id   AF-A0AAD7FDM6-F1
#
_cell.length_a   1.000
_cell.length_b   1.000
_cell.length_c   1.000
_cell.angle_alpha   90.00
_cell.angle_beta   90.00
_cell.angle_gamma   90.00
#
_symmetry.space_group_name_H-M   'P 1'
#
loop_
_entity.id
_entity.type
_entity.pdbx_description
1 polymer ?
#
loop_
_entity_poly.entity_id
_entity_poly.type
_entity_poly.pdbx_seq_one_letter_code
_entity_poly.pdbx_strand_id
1 'polypeptide(L)'
;MGLVLVDPSPSNNSTSALTSILSCLIPLLVLLYIGAVLWTLDYAYRPRDSEEKMLVPKTYRYAPVAYGFVVIISLVTIALPSWILLQYNLHHNYPNIEARNVMRLILFTACWTSVTAAIFSILFIHPTWSKHPVSSVGTQSIWILLTWVLWIASTGVLVSAIPHLFAKDTCAQLAYCTHIQTLFAFLIVEIAASTVGLLTMSYLAWKCAREIWYPVGPTLPLRHNRRSHPQENRESGSS
;
A
#
# COMPACT_ATOMS: atom_id res chain seq x y z
N MET A 1 -39.48 -29.33 9.00
CA MET A 1 -38.22 -29.21 9.77
C MET A 1 -37.50 -30.56 9.68
N GLY A 2 -36.77 -30.76 8.59
CA GLY A 2 -35.92 -31.94 8.42
C GLY A 2 -34.54 -31.61 8.96
N LEU A 3 -34.13 -32.31 10.01
CA LEU A 3 -32.76 -32.33 10.52
C LEU A 3 -31.89 -33.03 9.46
N VAL A 4 -31.14 -32.24 8.71
CA VAL A 4 -30.06 -32.75 7.85
C VAL A 4 -28.91 -33.15 8.77
N LEU A 5 -28.78 -34.45 9.02
CA LEU A 5 -27.59 -35.05 9.60
C LEU A 5 -26.42 -34.80 8.64
N VAL A 6 -25.53 -33.89 9.04
CA VAL A 6 -24.24 -33.69 8.39
C VAL A 6 -23.30 -34.76 8.94
N ASP A 7 -23.02 -35.79 8.13
CA ASP A 7 -21.96 -36.75 8.43
C ASP A 7 -20.59 -36.05 8.42
N PRO A 8 -19.72 -36.30 9.41
CA PRO A 8 -18.39 -35.71 9.47
C PRO A 8 -17.46 -36.46 8.50
N SER A 9 -17.45 -36.01 7.24
CA SER A 9 -16.37 -36.36 6.30
C SER A 9 -15.03 -35.83 6.82
N PRO A 10 -13.93 -36.60 6.73
CA PRO A 10 -12.60 -36.19 7.22
C PRO A 10 -11.96 -35.01 6.46
N SER A 11 -12.66 -34.45 5.46
CA SER A 11 -12.30 -33.22 4.74
C SER A 11 -12.61 -31.92 5.49
N ASN A 12 -13.36 -31.97 6.60
CA ASN A 12 -13.93 -30.77 7.22
C ASN A 12 -12.98 -30.08 8.21
N ASN A 13 -11.95 -30.78 8.70
CA ASN A 13 -11.02 -30.25 9.70
C ASN A 13 -10.02 -29.24 9.12
N SER A 14 -9.61 -29.41 7.86
CA SER A 14 -8.64 -28.52 7.21
C SER A 14 -9.21 -27.13 6.94
N THR A 15 -10.51 -27.03 6.66
CA THR A 15 -11.11 -25.77 6.24
C THR A 15 -11.42 -24.84 7.43
N SER A 16 -11.92 -25.40 8.54
CA SER A 16 -12.11 -24.65 9.79
C SER A 16 -10.78 -24.16 10.37
N ALA A 17 -9.71 -24.96 10.22
CA ALA A 17 -8.37 -24.55 10.59
C ALA A 17 -7.87 -23.37 9.73
N LEU A 18 -8.07 -23.42 8.40
CA LEU A 18 -7.66 -22.33 7.50
C LEU A 18 -8.39 -21.02 7.78
N THR A 19 -9.70 -21.05 8.03
CA THR A 19 -10.46 -19.85 8.39
C THR A 19 -10.02 -19.27 9.72
N SER A 20 -9.74 -20.14 10.70
CA SER A 20 -9.22 -19.72 12.00
C SER A 20 -7.83 -19.10 11.88
N ILE A 21 -6.96 -19.70 11.06
CA ILE A 21 -5.61 -19.19 10.80
C ILE A 21 -5.70 -17.84 10.09
N LEU A 22 -6.46 -17.69 9.01
CA LEU A 22 -6.66 -16.40 8.34
C LEU A 22 -7.19 -15.34 9.32
N SER A 23 -8.20 -15.70 10.13
CA SER A 23 -8.81 -14.79 11.10
C SER A 23 -7.83 -14.33 12.18
N CYS A 24 -6.80 -15.10 12.52
CA CYS A 24 -5.76 -14.70 13.47
C CYS A 24 -4.59 -13.99 12.77
N LEU A 25 -4.22 -14.44 11.58
CA LEU A 25 -3.02 -13.99 10.88
C LEU A 25 -3.21 -12.59 10.30
N ILE A 26 -4.40 -12.25 9.82
CA ILE A 26 -4.72 -10.90 9.32
C ILE A 26 -4.61 -9.84 10.43
N PRO A 27 -5.28 -9.95 11.59
CA PRO A 27 -5.12 -8.96 12.65
C PRO A 27 -3.71 -8.96 13.24
N LEU A 28 -3.01 -10.10 13.28
CA LEU A 28 -1.60 -10.14 13.68
C LEU A 28 -0.71 -9.36 12.72
N LEU A 29 -0.90 -9.51 11.39
CA LEU A 29 -0.18 -8.73 10.39
C LEU A 29 -0.52 -7.24 10.48
N VAL A 30 -1.78 -6.89 10.69
CA VAL A 30 -2.22 -5.50 10.89
C VAL A 30 -1.59 -4.93 12.15
N LEU A 31 -1.56 -5.66 13.27
CA LEU A 31 -0.96 -5.21 14.52
C LEU A 31 0.57 -5.08 14.42
N LEU A 32 1.24 -6.03 13.78
CA LEU A 32 2.68 -5.94 13.48
C LEU A 32 2.98 -4.70 12.63
N TYR A 33 2.14 -4.46 11.62
CA TYR A 33 2.30 -3.34 10.73
C TYR A 33 2.03 -2.00 11.43
N ILE A 34 0.97 -1.90 12.24
CA ILE A 34 0.70 -0.74 13.11
C ILE A 34 1.86 -0.53 14.08
N GLY A 35 2.39 -1.60 14.69
CA GLY A 35 3.55 -1.54 15.57
C GLY A 35 4.79 -0.99 14.86
N ALA A 36 5.06 -1.45 13.62
CA ALA A 36 6.13 -0.91 12.79
C ALA A 36 5.92 0.58 12.47
N VAL A 37 4.70 0.98 12.08
CA VAL A 37 4.38 2.39 11.80
C VAL A 37 4.53 3.25 13.05
N LEU A 38 3.98 2.83 14.19
CA LEU A 38 4.11 3.55 15.45
C LEU A 38 5.56 3.66 15.90
N TRP A 39 6.34 2.58 15.75
CA TRP A 39 7.77 2.60 16.03
C TRP A 39 8.51 3.60 15.14
N THR A 40 8.16 3.69 13.86
CA THR A 40 8.78 4.67 12.94
C THR A 40 8.35 6.10 13.22
N LEU A 41 7.11 6.31 13.65
CA LEU A 41 6.63 7.61 14.08
C LEU A 41 7.34 8.03 15.37
N ASP A 42 7.49 7.14 16.35
CA ASP A 42 8.27 7.40 17.57
C ASP A 42 9.73 7.72 17.23
N TYR A 43 10.35 6.93 16.36
CA TYR A 43 11.71 7.17 15.89
C TYR A 43 11.87 8.53 15.20
N ALA A 44 10.87 8.95 14.40
CA ALA A 44 10.86 10.26 13.74
C ALA A 44 10.51 11.42 14.69
N TYR A 45 9.77 11.18 15.76
CA TYR A 45 9.43 12.16 16.80
C TYR A 45 10.53 12.31 17.86
N ARG A 46 11.44 11.33 17.99
CA ARG A 46 12.61 11.48 18.85
C ARG A 46 13.43 12.70 18.37
N PRO A 47 13.65 13.70 19.24
CA PRO A 47 14.38 14.90 18.86
C PRO A 47 15.80 14.50 18.48
N ARG A 48 16.13 14.67 17.21
CA ARG A 48 17.50 14.56 16.72
C ARG A 48 18.16 15.90 17.02
N ASP A 49 19.00 15.92 18.05
CA ASP A 49 19.92 17.03 18.31
C ASP A 49 20.90 17.13 17.14
N SER A 50 20.50 17.83 16.08
CA SER A 50 21.38 18.20 14.98
C SER A 50 20.89 19.49 14.36
N GLU A 51 21.59 20.57 14.69
CA GLU A 51 21.36 21.99 14.38
C GLU A 51 21.30 22.41 12.89
N GLU A 52 21.17 21.50 11.93
CA GLU A 52 20.92 21.93 10.55
C GLU A 52 19.43 21.77 10.22
N LYS A 53 18.72 22.90 10.35
CA LYS A 53 17.37 23.15 9.84
C LYS A 53 17.35 23.00 8.30
N MET A 54 17.55 21.79 7.79
CA MET A 54 17.17 21.48 6.42
C MET A 54 15.65 21.54 6.37
N LEU A 55 15.18 22.45 5.52
CA LEU A 55 13.79 22.81 5.28
C LEU A 55 13.06 21.62 4.63
N VAL A 56 12.89 20.50 5.34
CA VAL A 56 12.14 19.34 4.84
C VAL A 56 10.66 19.75 4.82
N PRO A 57 10.02 19.81 3.65
CA PRO A 57 8.60 20.15 3.55
C PRO A 57 7.76 19.20 4.41
N LYS A 58 6.78 19.74 5.15
CA LYS A 58 5.82 18.96 5.98
C LYS A 58 5.21 17.75 5.25
N THR A 59 5.13 17.81 3.92
CA THR A 59 4.59 16.75 3.05
C THR A 59 5.30 15.40 3.21
N TYR A 60 6.62 15.36 3.44
CA TYR A 60 7.35 14.10 3.60
C TYR A 60 7.00 13.36 4.90
N ARG A 61 6.46 14.06 5.90
CA ARG A 61 6.07 13.48 7.18
C ARG A 61 4.83 12.58 7.08
N TYR A 62 3.98 12.82 6.08
CA TYR A 62 2.72 12.07 5.90
C TYR A 62 2.87 10.86 4.96
N ALA A 63 3.97 10.76 4.22
CA ALA A 63 4.19 9.65 3.28
C ALA A 63 4.12 8.26 3.95
N PRO A 64 4.77 8.01 5.12
CA PRO A 64 4.71 6.70 5.77
C PRO A 64 3.30 6.31 6.22
N VAL A 65 2.50 7.30 6.65
CA VAL A 65 1.11 7.08 7.09
C VAL A 65 0.22 6.70 5.90
N ALA A 66 0.45 7.31 4.74
CA ALA A 66 -0.29 6.98 3.51
C ALA A 66 0.01 5.56 3.01
N TYR A 67 1.30 5.15 2.97
CA TYR A 67 1.67 3.75 2.70
C TYR A 67 1.08 2.82 3.76
N GLY A 68 1.10 3.28 5.01
CA GLY A 68 0.38 2.76 6.17
C GLY A 68 -1.02 2.26 5.85
N PHE A 69 -1.83 3.23 5.45
CA PHE A 69 -3.23 3.07 5.17
C PHE A 69 -3.49 2.11 3.98
N VAL A 70 -2.71 2.24 2.90
CA VAL A 70 -2.83 1.38 1.71
C VAL A 70 -2.54 -0.08 2.05
N VAL A 71 -1.50 -0.37 2.84
CA VAL A 71 -1.19 -1.75 3.25
C VAL A 71 -2.33 -2.37 4.04
N ILE A 72 -2.91 -1.64 5.00
CA ILE A 72 -4.01 -2.15 5.83
C ILE A 72 -5.24 -2.46 4.96
N ILE A 73 -5.61 -1.56 4.04
CA ILE A 73 -6.75 -1.80 3.15
C ILE A 73 -6.48 -2.99 2.23
N SER A 74 -5.27 -3.11 1.70
CA SER A 74 -4.87 -4.23 0.85
C SER A 74 -4.95 -5.55 1.62
N LEU A 75 -4.57 -5.61 2.90
CA LEU A 75 -4.72 -6.82 3.73
C LEU A 75 -6.19 -7.22 3.94
N VAL A 76 -7.08 -6.26 4.19
CA VAL A 76 -8.53 -6.52 4.26
C VAL A 76 -9.05 -7.03 2.92
N THR A 77 -8.54 -6.47 1.82
CA THR A 77 -8.88 -6.86 0.45
C THR A 77 -8.27 -8.21 0.06
N ILE A 78 -7.27 -8.74 0.78
CA ILE A 78 -6.82 -10.14 0.64
C ILE A 78 -7.79 -11.08 1.37
N ALA A 79 -8.25 -10.67 2.56
CA ALA A 79 -9.12 -11.48 3.42
C ALA A 79 -10.45 -11.81 2.77
N LEU A 80 -11.13 -10.81 2.22
CA LEU A 80 -12.47 -10.93 1.63
C LEU A 80 -12.55 -11.93 0.45
N PRO A 81 -11.76 -11.78 -0.63
CA PRO A 81 -11.80 -12.73 -1.75
C PRO A 81 -11.27 -14.10 -1.36
N SER A 82 -10.32 -14.21 -0.42
CA SER A 82 -9.88 -15.50 0.12
C SER A 82 -11.03 -16.25 0.80
N TRP A 83 -11.79 -15.54 1.64
CA TRP A 83 -12.98 -16.07 2.30
C TRP A 83 -14.05 -16.47 1.28
N ILE A 84 -14.37 -15.60 0.32
CA ILE A 84 -15.38 -15.86 -0.71
C ILE A 84 -14.99 -17.09 -1.55
N LEU A 85 -13.74 -17.18 -1.99
CA LEU A 85 -13.23 -18.34 -2.74
C LEU A 85 -13.33 -19.63 -1.93
N LEU A 86 -13.04 -19.57 -0.62
CA LEU A 86 -13.17 -20.72 0.26
C LEU A 86 -14.62 -21.18 0.38
N GLN A 87 -15.54 -20.24 0.60
CA GLN A 87 -16.97 -20.54 0.71
C GLN A 87 -17.53 -21.13 -0.57
N TYR A 88 -17.13 -20.61 -1.73
CA TYR A 88 -17.53 -21.18 -3.01
C TYR A 88 -16.96 -22.58 -3.23
N ASN A 89 -15.76 -22.87 -2.75
CA ASN A 89 -15.18 -24.21 -2.87
C ASN A 89 -15.86 -25.24 -1.96
N LEU A 90 -16.31 -24.81 -0.78
CA LEU A 90 -17.03 -25.66 0.16
C LEU A 90 -18.45 -25.99 -0.31
N HIS A 91 -19.19 -24.99 -0.79
CA HIS A 91 -20.60 -25.15 -1.11
C HIS A 91 -20.85 -25.47 -2.59
N HIS A 92 -19.81 -25.49 -3.42
CA HIS A 92 -19.88 -25.63 -4.88
C HIS A 92 -20.85 -24.66 -5.59
N ASN A 93 -21.24 -23.58 -4.93
CA ASN A 93 -22.21 -22.59 -5.40
C ASN A 93 -21.52 -21.43 -6.14
N TYR A 94 -20.68 -21.75 -7.12
CA TYR A 94 -20.03 -20.72 -7.94
C TYR A 94 -21.07 -20.08 -8.86
N PRO A 95 -21.26 -18.74 -8.82
CA PRO A 95 -22.22 -18.09 -9.70
C PRO A 95 -21.79 -18.17 -11.16
N ASN A 96 -20.49 -17.97 -11.43
CA ASN A 96 -19.88 -18.03 -12.76
C ASN A 96 -18.37 -18.31 -12.66
N ILE A 97 -17.77 -18.85 -13.73
CA ILE A 97 -16.30 -19.04 -13.82
C ILE A 97 -15.57 -17.68 -13.78
N GLU A 98 -16.16 -16.67 -14.41
CA GLU A 98 -15.61 -15.31 -14.42
C GLU A 98 -15.51 -14.71 -13.01
N ALA A 99 -16.51 -14.96 -12.16
CA ALA A 99 -16.50 -14.52 -10.76
C ALA A 99 -15.32 -15.13 -9.97
N ARG A 100 -14.96 -16.38 -10.27
CA ARG A 100 -13.79 -17.04 -9.65
C ARG A 100 -12.48 -16.43 -10.15
N ASN A 101 -12.38 -16.16 -11.45
CA ASN A 101 -11.18 -15.59 -12.06
C ASN A 101 -10.92 -14.16 -11.54
N VAL A 102 -11.97 -13.34 -11.41
CA VAL A 102 -11.80 -11.98 -10.89
C VAL A 102 -11.39 -11.96 -9.42
N MET A 103 -11.92 -12.87 -8.57
CA MET A 103 -11.50 -12.95 -7.17
C MET A 103 -10.00 -13.29 -7.05
N ARG A 104 -9.48 -14.14 -7.94
CA ARG A 104 -8.04 -14.43 -8.01
C ARG A 104 -7.22 -13.24 -8.49
N LEU A 105 -7.72 -12.49 -9.47
CA LEU A 105 -7.08 -11.27 -9.94
C LEU A 105 -6.99 -10.22 -8.83
N ILE A 106 -8.08 -9.98 -8.11
CA ILE A 106 -8.12 -9.07 -6.95
C ILE A 106 -7.13 -9.52 -5.87
N LEU A 107 -7.08 -10.83 -5.57
CA LEU A 107 -6.14 -11.38 -4.60
C LEU A 107 -4.68 -11.13 -5.01
N PHE A 108 -4.37 -11.33 -6.30
CA PHE A 108 -3.05 -11.03 -6.85
C PHE A 108 -2.72 -9.53 -6.73
N THR A 109 -3.63 -8.64 -7.11
CA THR A 109 -3.44 -7.19 -7.03
C THR A 109 -3.27 -6.70 -5.59
N ALA A 110 -4.05 -7.24 -4.65
CA ALA A 110 -3.94 -6.89 -3.24
C ALA A 110 -2.62 -7.41 -2.62
N CYS A 111 -2.19 -8.63 -2.98
CA CYS A 111 -0.90 -9.18 -2.57
C CYS A 111 0.27 -8.37 -3.14
N TRP A 112 0.23 -8.06 -4.44
CA TRP A 112 1.20 -7.19 -5.09
C TRP A 112 1.33 -5.85 -4.35
N THR A 113 0.20 -5.20 -4.09
CA THR A 113 0.17 -3.89 -3.41
C THR A 113 0.72 -3.99 -1.99
N SER A 114 0.28 -4.99 -1.21
CA SER A 114 0.74 -5.19 0.16
C SER A 114 2.25 -5.46 0.23
N VAL A 115 2.77 -6.37 -0.59
CA VAL A 115 4.20 -6.76 -0.57
C VAL A 115 5.07 -5.58 -0.99
N THR A 116 4.72 -4.93 -2.08
CA THR A 116 5.51 -3.82 -2.61
C THR A 116 5.43 -2.58 -1.70
N ALA A 117 4.26 -2.23 -1.17
CA ALA A 117 4.12 -1.12 -0.22
C ALA A 117 4.86 -1.41 1.10
N ALA A 118 4.88 -2.66 1.58
CA ALA A 118 5.70 -3.04 2.74
C ALA A 118 7.20 -2.88 2.44
N ILE A 119 7.67 -3.32 1.27
CA ILE A 119 9.07 -3.15 0.85
C ILE A 119 9.43 -1.65 0.77
N PHE A 120 8.58 -0.82 0.15
CA PHE A 120 8.79 0.63 0.11
C PHE A 120 8.81 1.25 1.52
N SER A 121 7.92 0.80 2.41
CA SER A 121 7.91 1.26 3.80
C SER A 121 9.24 0.94 4.50
N ILE A 122 9.76 -0.28 4.37
CA ILE A 122 11.03 -0.70 4.95
C ILE A 122 12.21 0.09 4.36
N LEU A 123 12.21 0.31 3.04
CA LEU A 123 13.25 1.09 2.35
C LEU A 123 13.35 2.52 2.90
N PHE A 124 12.23 3.15 3.24
CA PHE A 124 12.22 4.50 3.82
C PHE A 124 12.73 4.55 5.26
N ILE A 125 12.57 3.46 6.02
CA ILE A 125 12.99 3.40 7.43
C ILE A 125 14.51 3.24 7.53
N HIS A 126 15.13 2.55 6.57
CA HIS A 126 16.54 2.19 6.67
C HIS A 126 17.49 3.36 6.31
N PRO A 127 18.25 3.91 7.28
CA PRO A 127 18.98 5.18 7.12
C PRO A 127 20.12 5.13 6.09
N THR A 128 20.68 3.95 5.82
CA THR A 128 21.71 3.77 4.78
C THR A 128 21.13 3.66 3.37
N TRP A 129 19.86 3.24 3.23
CA TRP A 129 19.24 3.05 1.91
C TRP A 129 18.53 4.30 1.38
N SER A 130 18.23 5.27 2.25
CA SER A 130 17.73 6.59 1.85
C SER A 130 18.66 7.33 0.88
N LYS A 131 19.96 6.99 0.85
CA LYS A 131 20.96 7.57 -0.08
C LYS A 131 20.99 6.90 -1.45
N HIS A 132 20.31 5.76 -1.65
CA HIS A 132 20.35 5.03 -2.93
C HIS A 132 19.28 5.52 -3.91
N PRO A 133 19.55 5.47 -5.24
CA PRO A 133 18.62 5.90 -6.29
C PRO A 133 17.34 5.06 -6.38
N VAL A 134 17.26 3.95 -5.66
CA VAL A 134 16.03 3.15 -5.51
C VAL A 134 14.94 3.94 -4.75
N SER A 135 15.33 4.90 -3.90
CA SER A 135 14.44 5.90 -3.30
C SER A 135 14.20 7.11 -4.23
N SER A 136 14.19 6.89 -5.54
CA SER A 136 13.86 7.93 -6.52
C SER A 136 12.36 8.13 -6.60
N VAL A 137 11.94 9.40 -6.68
CA VAL A 137 10.55 9.81 -6.95
C VAL A 137 10.02 9.16 -8.23
N GLY A 138 10.89 8.89 -9.21
CA GLY A 138 10.52 8.22 -10.46
C GLY A 138 10.05 6.77 -10.23
N THR A 139 10.80 5.98 -9.47
CA THR A 139 10.43 4.58 -9.18
C THR A 139 9.12 4.49 -8.41
N GLN A 140 8.92 5.39 -7.44
CA GLN A 140 7.67 5.47 -6.69
C GLN A 140 6.49 5.86 -7.59
N SER A 141 6.69 6.81 -8.50
CA SER A 141 5.65 7.24 -9.45
C SER A 141 5.24 6.10 -10.40
N ILE A 142 6.21 5.36 -10.93
CA ILE A 142 5.96 4.19 -11.80
C ILE A 142 5.21 3.10 -11.03
N TRP A 143 5.62 2.84 -9.78
CA TRP A 143 4.96 1.86 -8.94
C TRP A 143 3.50 2.23 -8.63
N ILE A 144 3.23 3.48 -8.22
CA ILE A 144 1.85 3.94 -7.95
C ILE A 144 1.01 3.82 -9.23
N LEU A 145 1.55 4.20 -10.39
CA LEU A 145 0.84 4.12 -11.67
C LEU A 145 0.47 2.67 -12.02
N LEU A 146 1.41 1.73 -11.86
CA LEU A 146 1.16 0.31 -12.10
C LEU A 146 0.08 -0.23 -11.15
N THR A 147 0.18 0.07 -9.86
CA THR A 147 -0.81 -0.31 -8.86
C THR A 147 -2.20 0.26 -9.18
N TRP A 148 -2.27 1.52 -9.59
CA TRP A 148 -3.51 2.17 -10.01
C TRP A 148 -4.16 1.47 -11.21
N VAL A 149 -3.39 1.12 -12.24
CA VAL A 149 -3.90 0.38 -13.41
C VAL A 149 -4.42 -1.00 -13.01
N LEU A 150 -3.71 -1.73 -12.14
CA LEU A 150 -4.14 -3.05 -11.66
C LEU A 150 -5.46 -2.97 -10.89
N TRP A 151 -5.67 -1.94 -10.07
CA TRP A 151 -6.92 -1.75 -9.34
C TRP A 151 -8.10 -1.40 -10.26
N ILE A 152 -7.88 -0.55 -11.27
CA ILE A 152 -8.91 -0.24 -12.27
C ILE A 152 -9.27 -1.46 -13.09
N ALA A 153 -8.27 -2.23 -13.55
CA ALA A 153 -8.51 -3.46 -14.30
C ALA A 153 -9.31 -4.47 -13.45
N SER A 154 -8.91 -4.68 -12.20
CA SER A 154 -9.61 -5.57 -11.26
C SER A 154 -11.06 -5.15 -11.05
N THR A 155 -11.31 -3.85 -10.86
CA THR A 155 -12.65 -3.31 -10.66
C THR A 155 -13.50 -3.43 -11.94
N GLY A 156 -12.93 -3.13 -13.10
CA GLY A 156 -13.62 -3.26 -14.39
C GLY A 156 -14.05 -4.71 -14.68
N VAL A 157 -13.16 -5.67 -14.44
CA VAL A 157 -13.47 -7.10 -14.58
C VAL A 157 -14.50 -7.55 -13.53
N LEU A 158 -14.50 -6.99 -12.33
CA LEU A 158 -15.50 -7.34 -11.30
C LEU A 158 -16.90 -6.88 -11.69
N VAL A 159 -17.01 -5.66 -12.21
CA VAL A 159 -18.28 -5.09 -12.67
C VAL A 159 -18.82 -5.87 -13.86
N SER A 160 -17.97 -6.32 -14.79
CA SER A 160 -18.41 -7.13 -15.94
C SER A 160 -18.74 -8.58 -15.56
N ALA A 161 -18.02 -9.17 -14.60
CA ALA A 161 -18.28 -10.53 -14.14
C ALA A 161 -19.58 -10.65 -13.33
N ILE A 162 -20.01 -9.57 -12.65
CA ILE A 162 -21.19 -9.56 -11.78
C ILE A 162 -22.00 -8.27 -12.02
N PRO A 163 -22.68 -8.15 -13.18
CA PRO A 163 -23.43 -6.94 -13.53
C PRO A 163 -24.61 -6.67 -12.59
N HIS A 164 -25.12 -7.71 -11.92
CA HIS A 164 -26.25 -7.63 -10.99
C HIS A 164 -25.92 -6.99 -9.63
N LEU A 165 -24.65 -6.64 -9.35
CA LEU A 165 -24.22 -5.98 -8.12
C LEU A 165 -24.93 -4.64 -7.86
N PHE A 166 -25.36 -3.94 -8.92
CA PHE A 166 -25.93 -2.60 -8.82
C PHE A 166 -27.45 -2.55 -9.00
N ALA A 167 -28.10 -3.68 -9.27
CA ALA A 167 -29.54 -3.73 -9.45
C ALA A 167 -30.25 -3.92 -8.09
N LYS A 168 -31.18 -3.00 -7.78
CA LYS A 168 -31.82 -2.83 -6.46
C LYS A 168 -32.53 -4.06 -5.89
N ASP A 169 -32.93 -5.01 -6.73
CA ASP A 169 -33.76 -6.17 -6.31
C ASP A 169 -33.13 -7.55 -6.60
N THR A 170 -31.90 -7.62 -7.14
CA THR A 170 -31.30 -8.88 -7.62
C THR A 170 -30.26 -9.52 -6.68
N CYS A 171 -29.94 -8.90 -5.54
CA CYS A 171 -29.06 -9.55 -4.54
C CYS A 171 -29.66 -10.85 -3.96
N ALA A 172 -30.96 -11.11 -4.14
CA ALA A 172 -31.63 -12.31 -3.62
C ALA A 172 -31.13 -13.62 -4.25
N GLN A 173 -30.60 -13.58 -5.47
CA GLN A 173 -30.09 -14.76 -6.18
C GLN A 173 -28.57 -14.98 -6.02
N LEU A 174 -27.85 -14.00 -5.47
CA LEU A 174 -26.39 -14.06 -5.37
C LEU A 174 -25.96 -14.42 -3.95
N ALA A 175 -25.40 -15.62 -3.78
CA ALA A 175 -24.80 -16.02 -2.51
C ALA A 175 -23.67 -15.04 -2.14
N TYR A 176 -23.72 -14.55 -0.89
CA TYR A 176 -22.73 -13.62 -0.32
C TYR A 176 -22.70 -12.20 -0.93
N CYS A 177 -23.83 -11.69 -1.42
CA CYS A 177 -23.93 -10.36 -2.06
C CYS A 177 -23.31 -9.23 -1.21
N THR A 178 -23.60 -9.18 0.09
CA THR A 178 -23.06 -8.16 1.02
C THR A 178 -21.53 -8.16 1.06
N HIS A 179 -20.90 -9.34 1.03
CA HIS A 179 -19.43 -9.43 1.07
C HIS A 179 -18.79 -8.93 -0.22
N ILE A 180 -19.42 -9.20 -1.37
CA ILE A 180 -18.95 -8.71 -2.68
C ILE A 180 -19.15 -7.20 -2.78
N GLN A 181 -20.27 -6.66 -2.26
CA GLN A 181 -20.49 -5.22 -2.19
C GLN A 181 -19.45 -4.53 -1.31
N THR A 182 -19.13 -5.10 -0.15
CA THR A 182 -18.06 -4.60 0.71
C THR A 182 -16.71 -4.66 0.01
N LEU A 183 -16.40 -5.76 -0.70
CA LEU A 183 -15.19 -5.87 -1.50
C LEU A 183 -15.11 -4.76 -2.56
N PHE A 184 -16.19 -4.50 -3.28
CA PHE A 184 -16.26 -3.42 -4.27
C PHE A 184 -15.98 -2.05 -3.63
N ALA A 185 -16.53 -1.77 -2.44
CA ALA A 185 -16.24 -0.53 -1.72
C ALA A 185 -14.73 -0.38 -1.42
N PHE A 186 -14.06 -1.45 -0.98
CA PHE A 186 -12.62 -1.42 -0.74
C PHE A 186 -11.80 -1.21 -2.03
N LEU A 187 -12.22 -1.79 -3.17
CA LEU A 187 -11.58 -1.52 -4.45
C LEU A 187 -11.64 -0.03 -4.82
N ILE A 188 -12.79 0.62 -4.61
CA ILE A 188 -12.95 2.05 -4.88
C ILE A 188 -12.07 2.88 -3.94
N VAL A 189 -11.96 2.50 -2.66
CA VAL A 189 -11.07 3.19 -1.71
C VAL A 189 -9.62 3.09 -2.14
N GLU A 190 -9.15 1.93 -2.60
CA GLU A 190 -7.78 1.74 -3.12
C GLU A 190 -7.51 2.56 -4.39
N ILE A 191 -8.48 2.61 -5.32
CA ILE A 191 -8.39 3.47 -6.50
C ILE A 191 -8.28 4.94 -6.09
N ALA A 192 -9.11 5.39 -5.15
CA ALA A 192 -9.09 6.76 -4.66
C ALA A 192 -7.75 7.10 -3.98
N ALA A 193 -7.27 6.23 -3.09
CA ALA A 193 -5.98 6.39 -2.42
C ALA A 193 -4.82 6.45 -3.42
N SER A 194 -4.81 5.55 -4.40
CA SER A 194 -3.81 5.52 -5.47
C SER A 194 -3.86 6.77 -6.35
N THR A 195 -5.06 7.29 -6.64
CA THR A 195 -5.25 8.52 -7.43
C THR A 195 -4.72 9.74 -6.70
N VAL A 196 -4.97 9.86 -5.39
CA VAL A 196 -4.38 10.91 -4.56
C VAL A 196 -2.86 10.80 -4.56
N GLY A 197 -2.32 9.57 -4.47
CA GLY A 197 -0.88 9.30 -4.60
C GLY A 197 -0.31 9.80 -5.92
N LEU A 198 -0.97 9.51 -7.05
CA LEU A 198 -0.54 10.00 -8.37
C LEU A 198 -0.59 11.52 -8.45
N LEU A 199 -1.69 12.14 -8.03
CA LEU A 199 -1.87 13.60 -8.07
C LEU A 199 -0.79 14.32 -7.26
N THR A 200 -0.46 13.82 -6.07
CA THR A 200 0.59 14.41 -5.23
C THR A 200 1.97 14.30 -5.89
N MET A 201 2.32 13.15 -6.48
CA MET A 201 3.59 12.97 -7.18
C MET A 201 3.66 13.82 -8.46
N SER A 202 2.59 13.86 -9.26
CA SER A 202 2.50 14.72 -10.44
C SER A 202 2.61 16.20 -10.09
N TYR A 203 1.99 16.63 -8.99
CA TYR A 203 2.10 18.01 -8.50
C TYR A 203 3.53 18.36 -8.08
N LEU A 204 4.22 17.47 -7.38
CA LEU A 204 5.62 17.66 -7.01
C LEU A 204 6.53 17.69 -8.25
N ALA A 205 6.33 16.78 -9.20
CA ALA A 205 7.07 16.77 -10.46
C ALA A 205 6.83 18.05 -11.27
N TRP A 206 5.58 18.52 -11.35
CA TRP A 206 5.22 19.78 -12.00
C TRP A 206 5.88 20.99 -11.34
N LYS A 207 5.91 21.01 -10.00
CA LYS A 207 6.59 22.07 -9.25
C LYS A 207 8.08 22.09 -9.55
N CYS A 208 8.76 20.93 -9.49
CA CYS A 208 10.18 20.82 -9.81
C CYS A 208 10.48 21.23 -11.26
N ALA A 209 9.60 20.85 -12.21
CA ALA A 209 9.75 21.28 -13.60
C ALA A 209 9.62 22.81 -13.72
N ARG A 210 8.62 23.44 -13.08
CA ARG A 210 8.44 24.90 -13.17
C ARG A 210 9.66 25.70 -12.71
N GLU A 211 10.36 25.25 -11.66
CA GLU A 211 11.58 25.92 -11.19
C GLU A 211 12.72 25.86 -12.24
N ILE A 212 12.74 24.82 -13.08
CA ILE A 212 13.74 24.69 -14.16
C ILE A 212 13.36 25.57 -15.36
N TRP A 213 12.07 25.64 -15.69
CA TRP A 213 11.57 26.36 -16.87
C TRP A 213 11.52 27.89 -16.69
N TYR A 214 11.36 28.36 -15.45
CA TYR A 214 11.43 29.79 -15.13
C TYR A 214 12.60 30.05 -14.19
N PRO A 215 13.87 30.00 -14.67
CA PRO A 215 14.95 30.56 -13.91
C PRO A 215 14.65 32.05 -13.78
N VAL A 216 14.16 32.47 -12.61
CA VAL A 216 14.09 33.89 -12.26
C VAL A 216 15.47 34.47 -12.59
N GLY A 217 15.47 35.51 -13.42
CA GLY A 217 16.67 36.08 -14.02
C GLY A 217 17.80 36.40 -13.02
N PRO A 218 19.02 36.63 -13.52
CA PRO A 218 20.26 36.54 -12.77
C PRO A 218 20.22 37.43 -11.53
N THR A 219 20.01 36.82 -10.36
CA THR A 219 20.31 37.47 -9.10
C THR A 219 21.38 36.69 -8.36
N LEU A 220 22.59 37.21 -8.58
CA LEU A 220 23.78 37.18 -7.75
C LEU A 220 24.63 35.90 -7.74
N PRO A 221 25.96 36.08 -7.84
CA PRO A 221 26.92 35.00 -7.89
C PRO A 221 26.86 34.19 -6.61
N LEU A 222 26.90 32.88 -6.80
CA LEU A 222 27.23 31.88 -5.79
C LEU A 222 28.41 32.40 -4.95
N ARG A 223 28.11 32.84 -3.73
CA ARG A 223 29.09 32.89 -2.65
C ARG A 223 29.48 31.46 -2.37
N HIS A 224 30.47 30.99 -3.11
CA HIS A 224 31.20 29.76 -2.89
C HIS A 224 31.75 29.84 -1.47
N ASN A 225 30.97 29.38 -0.50
CA ASN A 225 31.44 29.13 0.85
C ASN A 225 32.27 27.84 0.77
N ARG A 226 33.48 28.02 0.23
CA ARG A 226 34.62 27.12 0.38
C ARG A 226 34.83 27.00 1.89
N ARG A 227 34.13 26.03 2.50
CA ARG A 227 34.34 25.63 3.89
C ARG A 227 35.78 25.14 3.93
N SER A 228 36.63 26.04 4.37
CA SER A 228 38.05 25.88 4.64
C SER A 228 38.23 24.62 5.47
N HIS A 229 38.82 23.59 4.86
CA HIS A 229 39.57 22.60 5.62
C HIS A 229 40.64 23.36 6.43
N PRO A 230 40.63 23.29 7.77
CA PRO A 230 41.81 23.66 8.52
C PRO A 230 42.87 22.61 8.19
N GLN A 231 43.94 23.03 7.50
CA GLN A 231 45.22 22.34 7.62
C GLN A 231 45.67 22.52 9.07
N GLU A 232 45.48 21.48 9.88
CA GLU A 232 46.22 21.35 11.13
C GLU A 232 47.64 20.87 10.77
N ASN A 233 48.47 21.83 10.36
CA ASN A 233 49.92 21.68 10.41
C ASN A 233 50.34 21.60 11.88
N ARG A 234 50.82 20.44 12.30
CA ARG A 234 51.57 20.29 13.56
C ARG A 234 52.89 19.59 13.27
N GLU A 235 53.79 20.36 12.68
CA GLU A 235 55.24 20.11 12.73
C GLU A 235 55.91 21.26 13.49
N SER A 236 57.04 20.93 14.15
CA SER A 236 57.96 21.77 14.95
C SER A 236 57.51 22.00 16.41
N GLY A 237 58.24 21.65 17.46
CA GLY A 237 59.63 21.23 17.64
C GLY A 237 60.14 21.71 19.03
N SER A 238 61.19 21.07 19.57
CA SER A 238 61.91 21.40 20.82
C SER A 238 61.18 21.00 22.12
N SER A 239 61.74 20.19 23.01
CA SER A 239 63.13 20.07 23.47
C SER A 239 63.51 18.65 23.86
#